data_AF-A0A6G3WVC4-F1
#
_entry.id   AF-A0A6G3WVC4-F1
#
_cell.length_a   1.000
_cell.length_b   1.000
_cell.length_c   1.000
_cell.angle_alpha   90.00
_cell.angle_beta   90.00
_cell.angle_gamma   90.00
#
_symmetry.space_group_name_H-M   'P 1'
#
loop_
_entity.id
_entity.type
_entity.pdbx_description
1 polymer ?
#
loop_
_entity_poly.entity_id
_entity_poly.type
_entity_poly.pdbx_seq_one_letter_code
_entity_poly.pdbx_strand_id
1 'polypeptide(L)'
;VTTPSAAAPAASAYYVSPSGSDANAGTSAGAPLATIQKAVDLAPSGAVVNLAAGTYRQDVVTVRAGVTITGPSNAVVKGAGDARIIQVRHDSTTLSGFTVDGLHGSASDVSGYRLKLIYVMSTTPG
;
A
#
# COMPACT_ATOMS: atom_id res chain seq x y z
N VAL A 1 -9.02 -43.05 5.30
CA VAL A 1 -8.80 -42.03 4.24
C VAL A 1 -8.77 -40.68 4.91
N THR A 2 -7.60 -40.09 5.11
CA THR A 2 -7.44 -38.73 5.66
C THR A 2 -7.44 -37.76 4.48
N THR A 3 -8.47 -36.91 4.40
CA THR A 3 -8.52 -35.82 3.43
C THR A 3 -7.37 -34.83 3.70
N PRO A 4 -6.64 -34.36 2.67
CA PRO A 4 -5.65 -33.31 2.88
C PRO A 4 -6.35 -32.02 3.31
N SER A 5 -5.77 -31.37 4.32
CA SER A 5 -6.06 -30.01 4.73
C SER A 5 -6.01 -29.09 3.52
N ALA A 6 -7.11 -28.40 3.23
CA ALA A 6 -7.17 -27.39 2.18
C ALA A 6 -6.05 -26.37 2.44
N ALA A 7 -5.07 -26.32 1.54
CA ALA A 7 -4.14 -25.21 1.48
C ALA A 7 -4.99 -23.95 1.32
N ALA A 8 -4.86 -23.00 2.25
CA ALA A 8 -5.39 -21.66 2.07
C ALA A 8 -4.96 -21.18 0.67
N PRO A 9 -5.84 -20.50 -0.09
CA PRO A 9 -5.43 -19.96 -1.39
C PRO A 9 -4.18 -19.14 -1.13
N ALA A 10 -3.10 -19.38 -1.88
CA ALA A 10 -1.89 -18.58 -1.75
C ALA A 10 -2.33 -17.11 -1.88
N ALA A 11 -2.19 -16.34 -0.79
CA ALA A 11 -2.59 -14.94 -0.78
C ALA A 11 -1.95 -14.27 -2.00
N SER A 12 -2.75 -13.74 -2.92
CA SER A 12 -2.24 -13.13 -4.14
C SER A 12 -1.26 -12.02 -3.76
N ALA A 13 -0.01 -12.16 -4.17
CA ALA A 13 1.03 -11.19 -3.88
C ALA A 13 1.20 -10.26 -5.08
N TYR A 14 1.11 -8.96 -4.82
CA TYR A 14 1.46 -7.91 -5.77
C TYR A 14 2.77 -7.26 -5.32
N TYR A 15 3.60 -6.89 -6.27
CA TYR A 15 4.90 -6.25 -6.04
C TYR A 15 4.90 -4.89 -6.69
N VAL A 16 5.36 -3.88 -5.95
CA VAL A 16 5.39 -2.49 -6.40
C VAL A 16 6.78 -1.93 -6.21
N SER A 17 7.31 -1.26 -7.21
CA SER A 17 8.58 -0.53 -7.15
C SER A 17 8.41 0.83 -7.82
N PRO A 18 9.01 1.92 -7.31
CA PRO A 18 8.98 3.21 -8.00
C PRO A 18 9.60 3.15 -9.41
N SER A 19 10.47 2.17 -9.67
CA SER A 19 11.08 1.91 -10.98
C SER A 19 10.33 0.86 -11.82
N GLY A 20 9.16 0.40 -11.36
CA GLY A 20 8.33 -0.59 -12.04
C GLY A 20 7.53 -0.01 -13.20
N SER A 21 6.53 -0.75 -13.67
CA SER A 21 5.61 -0.29 -14.72
C SER A 21 4.20 -0.82 -14.46
N ASP A 22 3.20 0.05 -14.57
CA ASP A 22 1.79 -0.34 -14.42
C ASP A 22 1.25 -1.15 -15.62
N ALA A 23 2.06 -1.34 -16.67
CA ALA A 23 1.80 -2.30 -17.72
C ALA A 23 2.14 -3.74 -17.31
N ASN A 24 2.93 -3.93 -16.24
CA ASN A 24 3.24 -5.26 -15.72
C ASN A 24 2.05 -5.85 -14.98
N ALA A 25 2.00 -7.18 -14.87
CA ALA A 25 0.99 -7.85 -14.03
C ALA A 25 1.20 -7.60 -12.53
N GLY A 26 2.43 -7.26 -12.10
CA GLY A 26 2.76 -7.03 -10.70
C GLY A 26 2.83 -8.28 -9.84
N THR A 27 2.68 -9.48 -10.41
CA THR A 27 2.61 -10.75 -9.67
C THR A 27 3.99 -11.32 -9.31
N SER A 28 5.07 -10.63 -9.66
CA SER A 28 6.43 -11.01 -9.30
C SER A 28 7.33 -9.78 -9.07
N ALA A 29 8.35 -9.93 -8.22
CA ALA A 29 9.31 -8.86 -7.93
C ALA A 29 10.15 -8.44 -9.15
N GLY A 30 10.29 -9.31 -10.15
CA GLY A 30 11.02 -9.02 -11.40
C GLY A 30 10.22 -8.17 -12.40
N ALA A 31 8.89 -8.12 -12.27
CA ALA A 31 8.00 -7.30 -13.07
C ALA A 31 7.00 -6.55 -12.17
N PRO A 32 7.47 -5.65 -11.30
CA PRO A 32 6.63 -4.95 -10.35
C PRO A 32 5.80 -3.86 -11.03
N LEU A 33 4.66 -3.52 -10.42
CA LEU A 33 3.88 -2.34 -10.75
C LEU A 33 4.64 -1.07 -10.35
N ALA A 34 4.35 0.05 -11.01
CA ALA A 34 4.93 1.34 -10.66
C ALA A 34 4.18 1.99 -9.49
N THR A 35 2.86 1.77 -9.41
CA THR A 35 2.00 2.46 -8.45
C THR A 35 1.38 1.54 -7.40
N ILE A 36 1.37 2.03 -6.16
CA ILE A 36 0.72 1.39 -5.02
C ILE A 36 -0.78 1.32 -5.27
N GLN A 37 -1.37 2.39 -5.81
CA GLN A 37 -2.81 2.43 -6.10
C GLN A 37 -3.22 1.32 -7.08
N LYS A 38 -2.46 1.13 -8.19
CA LYS A 38 -2.75 0.05 -9.13
C LYS A 38 -2.69 -1.33 -8.48
N ALA A 39 -1.72 -1.56 -7.59
CA ALA A 39 -1.64 -2.83 -6.87
C ALA A 39 -2.84 -3.04 -5.94
N VAL A 40 -3.26 -2.00 -5.21
CA VAL A 40 -4.44 -2.04 -4.33
C VAL A 40 -5.75 -2.20 -5.14
N ASP A 41 -5.81 -1.67 -6.37
CA ASP A 41 -6.91 -1.83 -7.32
C ASP A 41 -6.98 -3.23 -7.96
N LEU A 42 -5.89 -3.98 -7.96
CA LEU A 42 -5.85 -5.37 -8.45
C LEU A 42 -5.97 -6.40 -7.32
N ALA A 43 -5.41 -6.10 -6.15
CA ALA A 43 -5.30 -6.99 -5.01
C ALA A 43 -6.68 -7.45 -4.51
N PRO A 44 -7.07 -8.74 -4.59
CA PRO A 44 -8.31 -9.22 -4.00
C PRO A 44 -8.28 -9.18 -2.46
N SER A 45 -9.41 -9.44 -1.80
CA SER A 45 -9.44 -9.57 -0.33
C SER A 45 -8.49 -10.68 0.13
N GLY A 46 -7.71 -10.42 1.18
CA GLY A 46 -6.66 -11.31 1.70
C GLY A 46 -5.31 -11.20 0.98
N ALA A 47 -5.20 -10.37 -0.07
CA ALA A 47 -3.96 -10.19 -0.82
C ALA A 47 -2.93 -9.31 -0.09
N VAL A 48 -1.66 -9.46 -0.51
CA VAL A 48 -0.53 -8.70 0.02
C VAL A 48 0.10 -7.86 -1.09
N VAL A 49 0.24 -6.56 -0.85
CA VAL A 49 0.97 -5.60 -1.68
C VAL A 49 2.34 -5.37 -1.05
N ASN A 50 3.38 -5.89 -1.70
CA ASN A 50 4.78 -5.80 -1.28
C ASN A 50 5.45 -4.62 -1.96
N LEU A 51 5.84 -3.63 -1.17
CA LEU A 51 6.62 -2.48 -1.61
C LEU A 51 8.10 -2.85 -1.60
N ALA A 52 8.78 -2.58 -2.71
CA ALA A 52 10.23 -2.54 -2.76
C ALA A 52 10.76 -1.28 -2.04
N ALA A 53 12.05 -1.27 -1.73
CA ALA A 53 12.71 -0.06 -1.25
C ALA A 53 12.61 1.07 -2.28
N GLY A 54 12.39 2.30 -1.81
CA GLY A 54 12.32 3.47 -2.69
C GLY A 54 11.32 4.51 -2.22
N THR A 55 11.22 5.60 -2.97
CA THR A 55 10.32 6.72 -2.64
C THR A 55 9.10 6.70 -3.54
N TYR A 56 7.92 6.60 -2.92
CA TYR A 56 6.62 6.63 -3.58
C TYR A 56 5.97 7.99 -3.38
N ARG A 57 5.98 8.82 -4.43
CA ARG A 57 5.27 10.12 -4.47
C ARG A 57 3.83 9.90 -4.95
N GLN A 58 3.08 9.15 -4.16
CA GLN A 58 1.76 8.64 -4.50
C GLN A 58 0.84 8.75 -3.29
N ASP A 59 -0.41 9.11 -3.54
CA ASP A 59 -1.49 9.01 -2.56
C ASP A 59 -2.19 7.65 -2.72
N VAL A 60 -2.64 7.06 -1.61
CA VAL A 60 -3.19 5.70 -1.57
C VAL A 60 -4.56 5.72 -0.92
N VAL A 61 -5.53 5.13 -1.60
CA VAL A 61 -6.89 4.91 -1.08
C VAL A 61 -7.21 3.44 -1.20
N THR A 62 -7.48 2.78 -0.06
CA THR A 62 -7.92 1.39 -0.08
C THR A 62 -9.27 1.29 -0.80
N VAL A 63 -9.43 0.30 -1.68
CA VAL A 63 -10.68 0.08 -2.44
C VAL A 63 -11.46 -1.16 -1.98
N ARG A 64 -10.90 -1.97 -1.08
CA ARG A 64 -11.56 -3.16 -0.52
C ARG A 64 -10.99 -3.57 0.82
N ALA A 65 -11.73 -4.40 1.54
CA ALA A 65 -11.34 -4.96 2.82
C ALA A 65 -10.28 -6.07 2.67
N GLY A 66 -9.53 -6.32 3.75
CA GLY A 66 -8.63 -7.48 3.84
C GLY A 66 -7.32 -7.34 3.08
N VAL A 67 -6.92 -6.14 2.65
CA VAL A 67 -5.65 -5.92 1.93
C VAL A 67 -4.53 -5.60 2.91
N THR A 68 -3.39 -6.27 2.76
CA THR A 68 -2.16 -5.94 3.49
C THR A 68 -1.22 -5.16 2.57
N ILE A 69 -0.75 -4.00 2.99
CA ILE A 69 0.33 -3.25 2.34
C ILE A 69 1.55 -3.36 3.24
N THR A 70 2.64 -3.89 2.71
CA THR A 70 3.86 -4.17 3.48
C THR A 70 5.12 -3.79 2.70
N GLY A 71 6.21 -3.46 3.38
CA GLY A 71 7.49 -3.16 2.75
C GLY A 71 8.61 -2.99 3.78
N PRO A 72 9.86 -2.83 3.34
CA PRO A 72 10.97 -2.48 4.22
C PRO A 72 10.85 -1.02 4.69
N SER A 73 11.57 -0.66 5.77
CA SER A 73 11.53 0.70 6.35
C SER A 73 12.00 1.80 5.39
N ASN A 74 12.81 1.45 4.39
CA ASN A 74 13.26 2.36 3.33
C ASN A 74 12.31 2.42 2.11
N ALA A 75 11.14 1.76 2.16
CA ALA A 75 10.01 2.11 1.33
C ALA A 75 9.31 3.33 1.93
N VAL A 76 9.43 4.49 1.30
CA VAL A 76 8.97 5.78 1.84
C VAL A 76 7.79 6.30 1.00
N VAL A 77 6.60 6.36 1.58
CA VAL A 77 5.40 6.92 0.94
C VAL A 77 5.26 8.39 1.32
N LYS A 78 5.39 9.29 0.34
CA LYS A 78 5.47 10.75 0.50
C LYS A 78 4.20 11.52 0.11
N GLY A 79 3.21 10.84 -0.47
CA GLY A 79 2.04 11.48 -1.07
C GLY A 79 2.35 12.19 -2.39
N ALA A 80 1.32 12.51 -3.17
CA ALA A 80 1.43 13.22 -4.45
C ALA A 80 0.88 14.66 -4.40
N GLY A 81 0.50 15.14 -3.22
CA GLY A 81 0.06 16.53 -3.02
C GLY A 81 -1.25 16.65 -2.26
N ASP A 82 -1.98 15.54 -2.09
CA ASP A 82 -3.16 15.53 -1.25
C ASP A 82 -2.86 15.84 0.21
N ALA A 83 -3.91 16.27 0.92
CA ALA A 83 -3.86 16.53 2.36
C ALA A 83 -3.52 15.27 3.19
N ARG A 84 -3.77 14.08 2.63
CA ARG A 84 -3.58 12.77 3.27
C ARG A 84 -2.84 11.85 2.32
N ILE A 85 -1.87 11.11 2.82
CA ILE A 85 -1.06 10.18 2.03
C ILE A 85 -1.78 8.84 1.90
N ILE A 86 -2.33 8.32 3.00
CA ILE A 86 -3.02 7.03 3.02
C ILE A 86 -4.41 7.18 3.60
N GLN A 87 -5.42 6.72 2.86
CA GLN A 87 -6.80 6.66 3.29
C GLN A 87 -7.26 5.21 3.36
N VAL A 88 -7.34 4.71 4.59
CA VAL A 88 -7.94 3.41 4.90
C VAL A 88 -9.44 3.62 5.06
N ARG A 89 -10.20 3.05 4.12
CA ARG A 89 -11.66 3.17 4.02
C ARG A 89 -12.39 1.86 4.26
N HIS A 90 -11.66 0.75 4.34
CA HIS A 90 -12.23 -0.59 4.41
C HIS A 90 -11.62 -1.37 5.58
N ASP A 91 -12.44 -2.23 6.18
CA ASP A 91 -12.05 -3.05 7.33
C ASP A 91 -10.94 -4.04 7.00
N SER A 92 -10.29 -4.55 8.04
CA SER A 92 -9.24 -5.57 7.92
C SER A 92 -8.08 -5.17 7.00
N THR A 93 -7.82 -3.87 6.86
CA THR A 93 -6.62 -3.36 6.17
C THR A 93 -5.43 -3.40 7.12
N THR A 94 -4.30 -3.93 6.65
CA THR A 94 -3.04 -3.91 7.41
C THR A 94 -2.00 -3.07 6.68
N LEU A 95 -1.33 -2.17 7.40
CA LEU A 95 -0.17 -1.41 6.92
C LEU A 95 1.03 -1.80 7.78
N SER A 96 2.15 -2.24 7.19
CA SER A 96 3.29 -2.74 7.98
C SER A 96 4.66 -2.47 7.35
N GLY A 97 5.66 -2.20 8.18
CA GLY A 97 7.09 -2.22 7.83
C GLY A 97 7.65 -1.01 7.07
N PHE A 98 6.84 -0.26 6.33
CA PHE A 98 7.29 0.89 5.52
C PHE A 98 7.16 2.24 6.25
N THR A 99 7.78 3.27 5.69
CA THR A 99 7.75 4.64 6.22
C THR A 99 6.69 5.49 5.52
N VAL A 100 5.91 6.26 6.28
CA VAL A 100 5.04 7.33 5.75
C VAL A 100 5.65 8.67 6.12
N ASP A 101 6.00 9.48 5.13
CA ASP A 101 6.69 10.75 5.32
C ASP A 101 5.80 11.93 4.89
N GLY A 102 5.48 12.78 5.86
CA GLY A 102 4.65 13.97 5.67
C GLY A 102 5.32 15.15 4.97
N LEU A 103 6.62 15.10 4.72
CA LEU A 103 7.37 16.21 4.14
C LEU A 103 6.86 16.52 2.71
N HIS A 104 6.34 17.73 2.52
CA HIS A 104 5.86 18.27 1.24
C HIS A 104 6.51 19.61 0.87
N GLY A 105 7.10 20.31 1.83
CA GLY A 105 7.87 21.55 1.62
C GLY A 105 9.26 21.44 2.25
N SER A 106 9.66 22.49 2.97
CA SER A 106 10.94 22.57 3.68
C SER A 106 10.94 21.70 4.95
N ALA A 107 11.99 20.92 5.16
CA ALA A 107 12.15 20.10 6.38
C ALA A 107 12.44 20.93 7.65
N SER A 108 12.86 22.19 7.46
CA SER A 108 13.15 23.14 8.54
C SER A 108 11.89 23.82 9.09
N ASP A 109 10.77 23.74 8.38
CA ASP A 109 9.53 24.42 8.73
C ASP A 109 8.47 23.38 9.10
N VAL A 110 7.80 23.56 10.24
CA VAL A 110 6.71 22.65 10.66
C VAL A 110 5.57 22.62 9.61
N SER A 111 5.35 23.73 8.91
CA SER A 111 4.38 23.84 7.81
C SER A 111 4.78 23.03 6.57
N GLY A 112 6.07 22.66 6.45
CA GLY A 112 6.59 21.78 5.41
C GLY A 112 6.20 20.31 5.62
N TYR A 113 5.52 19.98 6.73
CA TYR A 113 4.98 18.65 7.00
C TYR A 113 3.45 18.66 6.99
N ARG A 114 2.86 17.61 6.42
CA ARG A 114 1.42 17.37 6.48
C ARG A 114 1.00 17.05 7.92
N LEU A 115 -0.11 17.64 8.37
CA LEU A 115 -0.66 17.40 9.70
C LEU A 115 -1.23 15.98 9.87
N LYS A 116 -1.89 15.45 8.83
CA LYS A 116 -2.55 14.14 8.87
C LYS A 116 -2.10 13.26 7.72
N LEU A 117 -1.26 12.27 8.03
CA LEU A 117 -0.70 11.36 7.03
C LEU A 117 -1.66 10.23 6.69
N ILE A 118 -2.26 9.63 7.71
CA ILE A 118 -3.15 8.47 7.60
C ILE A 118 -4.53 8.87 8.11
N TYR A 119 -5.54 8.57 7.29
CA TYR A 119 -6.95 8.72 7.65
C TYR A 119 -7.61 7.35 7.61
N VAL A 120 -8.22 6.95 8.73
CA VAL A 120 -8.90 5.66 8.86
C VAL A 120 -10.38 5.93 9.11
N MET A 121 -11.22 5.33 8.28
CA MET A 121 -12.66 5.23 8.49
C MET A 121 -13.13 3.86 8.03
N SER A 122 -14.08 3.26 8.75
CA SER A 122 -14.80 2.10 8.21
C SER A 122 -15.98 2.59 7.39
N THR A 123 -16.21 1.98 6.22
CA THR A 123 -17.46 2.14 5.46
C THR A 123 -18.51 1.10 5.84
N THR A 124 -18.20 0.17 6.74
CA THR A 124 -19.12 -0.85 7.23
C THR A 124 -19.64 -0.44 8.60
N PRO A 125 -20.97 -0.34 8.80
CA PRO A 125 -21.52 -0.17 10.14
C PRO A 125 -21.09 -1.32 11.05
N GLY A 126 -20.64 -0.98 12.26
CA GLY A 126 -20.26 -1.95 13.30
C GLY A 126 -21.45 -2.60 13.99
#